data_AF-A0A674KFU1-F1
#
_entry.id   AF-A0A674KFU1-F1
#
_cell.length_a   1.000
_cell.length_b   1.000
_cell.length_c   1.000
_cell.angle_alpha   90.00
_cell.angle_beta   90.00
_cell.angle_gamma   90.00
#
_symmetry.space_group_name_H-M   'P 1'
#
loop_
_entity.id
_entity.type
_entity.pdbx_description
1 polymer ?
#
loop_
_entity_poly.entity_id
_entity_poly.type
_entity_poly.pdbx_seq_one_letter_code
_entity_poly.pdbx_strand_id
1 'polypeptide(L)'
;MLRRLPKRLGRLLSRTMSHREADPRAAGNRVLVAGLGNYGLRGTRHNVGMAVLNQLAQKLNVADQWKADRRCCADVTITNVEEAELVLMKPRRLMNINGLSVASAAETYDLGVEDIYLVHDDLDKPLGKMAIKLGGSARYEGKAPVE
;
A
#
# COMPACT_ATOMS: atom_id res chain seq x y z
N MET A 1 44.93 17.54 -35.93
CA MET A 1 44.49 18.34 -34.75
C MET A 1 43.01 18.09 -34.51
N LEU A 2 42.66 17.16 -33.61
CA LEU A 2 41.26 16.82 -33.31
C LEU A 2 40.56 17.97 -32.56
N ARG A 3 39.42 18.43 -33.10
CA ARG A 3 38.54 19.40 -32.45
C ARG A 3 37.69 18.68 -31.39
N ARG A 4 37.68 19.22 -30.16
CA ARG A 4 36.88 18.75 -29.02
C ARG A 4 35.38 18.99 -29.28
N LEU A 5 34.56 17.95 -29.09
CA LEU A 5 33.10 18.02 -29.06
C LEU A 5 32.59 18.62 -27.73
N PRO A 6 31.47 19.36 -27.72
CA PRO A 6 30.95 20.01 -26.53
C PRO A 6 30.21 19.03 -25.58
N LYS A 7 30.47 19.20 -24.29
CA LYS A 7 29.81 18.49 -23.18
C LYS A 7 28.38 19.03 -23.01
N ARG A 8 27.37 18.39 -23.59
CA ARG A 8 25.95 18.51 -23.18
C ARG A 8 25.08 17.48 -23.91
N LEU A 9 25.17 16.24 -23.46
CA LEU A 9 24.10 15.25 -23.64
C LEU A 9 24.09 14.31 -22.42
N GLY A 10 24.03 14.91 -21.23
CA GLY A 10 23.88 14.20 -19.97
C GLY A 10 22.41 13.97 -19.67
N ARG A 11 21.77 13.07 -20.43
CA ARG A 11 20.51 12.45 -20.02
C ARG A 11 20.38 11.11 -20.73
N LEU A 12 19.88 10.15 -19.97
CA LEU A 12 19.67 8.74 -20.28
C LEU A 12 20.90 7.85 -20.12
N LEU A 13 20.67 6.76 -19.38
CA LEU A 13 21.53 5.59 -19.17
C LEU A 13 22.48 5.68 -17.97
N SER A 14 21.90 5.70 -16.77
CA SER A 14 22.45 4.92 -15.65
C SER A 14 21.30 4.42 -14.80
N ARG A 15 20.74 3.30 -15.25
CA ARG A 15 19.97 2.37 -14.44
C ARG A 15 20.98 1.40 -13.85
N THR A 16 21.42 1.68 -12.64
CA THR A 16 21.93 0.69 -11.69
C THR A 16 21.34 1.18 -10.36
N MET A 17 20.21 0.63 -9.92
CA MET A 17 20.23 -0.46 -8.93
C MET A 17 21.45 -0.36 -8.00
N SER A 18 21.63 0.81 -7.39
CA SER A 18 22.27 0.87 -6.09
C SER A 18 21.26 0.31 -5.12
N HIS A 19 21.37 -1.00 -4.87
CA HIS A 19 21.01 -1.55 -3.58
C HIS A 19 21.77 -0.72 -2.55
N ARG A 20 21.12 0.31 -2.02
CA ARG A 20 21.44 0.77 -0.69
C ARG A 20 21.01 -0.39 0.19
N GLU A 21 21.98 -1.14 0.70
CA GLU A 21 21.80 -1.87 1.95
C GLU A 21 21.49 -0.82 3.01
N ALA A 22 20.21 -0.46 3.10
CA ALA A 22 19.69 0.22 4.25
C ALA A 22 19.72 -0.79 5.39
N ASP A 23 20.28 -0.39 6.53
CA ASP A 23 20.14 -1.13 7.78
C ASP A 23 18.64 -1.41 8.03
N PRO A 24 18.19 -2.67 8.03
CA PRO A 24 16.78 -3.03 8.11
C PRO A 24 16.12 -2.66 9.46
N ARG A 25 16.88 -2.06 10.39
CA ARG A 25 16.42 -1.68 11.73
C ARG A 25 16.53 -0.17 12.01
N ALA A 26 16.99 0.63 11.05
CA ALA A 26 17.20 2.08 11.24
C ALA A 26 15.92 2.91 11.01
N ALA A 27 14.98 2.40 10.21
CA ALA A 27 13.59 2.86 10.22
C ALA A 27 12.84 1.92 11.17
N GLY A 28 12.14 2.46 12.19
CA GLY A 28 11.33 1.63 13.09
C GLY A 28 10.41 0.71 12.28
N ASN A 29 10.21 -0.53 12.75
CA ASN A 29 9.38 -1.55 12.11
C ASN A 29 8.02 -0.92 11.70
N ARG A 30 7.83 -0.57 10.42
CA ARG A 30 6.65 0.17 9.97
C ARG A 30 5.83 -0.70 9.06
N VAL A 31 4.53 -0.78 9.34
CA VAL A 31 3.60 -1.62 8.58
C VAL A 31 2.47 -0.75 8.06
N LEU A 32 2.12 -0.92 6.78
CA LEU A 32 0.95 -0.30 6.16
C LEU A 32 -0.19 -1.31 6.05
N VAL A 33 -1.35 -0.97 6.61
CA VAL A 33 -2.60 -1.68 6.35
C VAL A 33 -3.53 -0.76 5.56
N ALA A 34 -3.78 -1.11 4.29
CA ALA A 34 -4.61 -0.34 3.38
C ALA A 34 -5.97 -1.02 3.16
N GLY A 35 -7.05 -0.34 3.54
CA GLY A 35 -8.42 -0.76 3.27
C GLY A 35 -8.89 -0.26 1.91
N LEU A 36 -8.96 -1.15 0.93
CA LEU A 36 -9.35 -0.80 -0.43
C LEU A 36 -10.85 -0.54 -0.54
N GLY A 37 -11.22 0.28 -1.51
CA GLY A 37 -12.61 0.55 -1.87
C GLY A 37 -12.81 1.78 -2.74
N ASN A 38 -14.07 2.16 -2.91
CA ASN A 38 -14.49 3.34 -3.65
C ASN A 38 -14.76 4.49 -2.70
N TYR A 39 -13.89 5.50 -2.72
CA TYR A 39 -14.12 6.74 -1.97
C TYR A 39 -15.42 7.42 -2.41
N GLY A 40 -16.25 7.82 -1.45
CA GLY A 40 -17.55 8.44 -1.69
C GLY A 40 -18.71 7.48 -1.93
N LEU A 41 -18.47 6.20 -2.23
CA LEU A 41 -19.53 5.21 -2.47
C LEU A 41 -19.72 4.28 -1.26
N ARG A 42 -20.60 4.64 -0.33
CA ARG A 42 -20.82 3.87 0.91
C ARG A 42 -21.68 2.62 0.67
N GLY A 43 -21.50 1.60 1.51
CA GLY A 43 -22.40 0.44 1.57
C GLY A 43 -22.25 -0.59 0.45
N THR A 44 -21.22 -0.49 -0.39
CA THR A 44 -20.96 -1.48 -1.45
C THR A 44 -20.03 -2.60 -0.96
N ARG A 45 -20.09 -3.78 -1.58
CA ARG A 45 -19.18 -4.91 -1.29
C ARG A 45 -17.71 -4.51 -1.44
N HIS A 46 -17.42 -3.67 -2.45
CA HIS A 46 -16.09 -3.11 -2.70
C HIS A 46 -15.53 -2.25 -1.55
N ASN A 47 -16.36 -1.79 -0.61
CA ASN A 47 -15.92 -0.95 0.50
C ASN A 47 -15.68 -1.73 1.79
N VAL A 48 -15.70 -3.07 1.74
CA VAL A 48 -15.43 -3.90 2.92
C VAL A 48 -14.05 -3.61 3.52
N GLY A 49 -13.04 -3.38 2.68
CA GLY A 49 -11.69 -3.01 3.13
C GLY A 49 -11.71 -1.75 3.98
N MET A 50 -12.29 -0.67 3.46
CA MET A 50 -12.46 0.58 4.23
C MET A 50 -13.27 0.40 5.52
N ALA A 51 -14.30 -0.47 5.50
CA ALA A 51 -15.10 -0.76 6.69
C ALA A 51 -14.29 -1.51 7.78
N VAL A 52 -13.46 -2.48 7.39
CA VAL A 52 -12.54 -3.18 8.28
C VAL A 52 -11.56 -2.18 8.91
N LEU A 53 -11.01 -1.26 8.12
CA LEU A 53 -10.07 -0.24 8.63
C LEU A 53 -10.73 0.72 9.62
N ASN A 54 -12.01 1.08 9.42
CA ASN A 54 -12.75 1.88 10.40
C ASN A 54 -12.89 1.12 11.74
N GLN A 55 -13.21 -0.18 11.69
CA GLN A 55 -13.35 -1.01 12.88
C GLN A 55 -11.99 -1.23 13.58
N LEU A 56 -10.92 -1.43 12.80
CA LEU A 56 -9.57 -1.56 13.34
C LEU A 56 -9.12 -0.28 14.05
N ALA A 57 -9.34 0.89 13.44
CA ALA A 57 -9.03 2.17 14.06
C ALA A 57 -9.83 2.41 15.35
N GLN A 58 -11.09 1.95 15.43
CA GLN A 58 -11.89 1.99 16.67
C GLN A 58 -11.26 1.12 17.76
N LYS A 59 -10.89 -0.13 17.44
CA LYS A 59 -10.23 -1.04 18.40
C LYS A 59 -8.89 -0.52 18.90
N LEU A 60 -8.17 0.23 18.06
CA LEU A 60 -6.88 0.85 18.38
C LEU A 60 -7.01 2.25 19.02
N ASN A 61 -8.23 2.72 19.30
CA ASN A 61 -8.50 4.05 19.87
C ASN A 61 -7.91 5.22 19.06
N VAL A 62 -7.90 5.10 17.72
CA VAL A 62 -7.42 6.14 16.79
C VAL A 62 -8.46 6.52 15.72
N ALA A 63 -9.72 6.17 15.93
CA ALA A 63 -10.81 6.39 14.97
C ALA A 63 -11.12 7.86 14.68
N ASP A 64 -10.74 8.78 15.56
CA ASP A 64 -10.88 10.24 15.42
C ASP A 64 -9.64 10.91 14.80
N GLN A 65 -8.56 10.15 14.56
CA GLN A 65 -7.26 10.67 14.14
C GLN A 65 -7.01 10.59 12.63
N TRP A 66 -8.01 10.19 11.84
CA TRP A 66 -7.89 10.16 10.38
C TRP A 66 -7.63 11.56 9.82
N LYS A 67 -6.57 11.69 9.03
CA LYS A 67 -6.19 12.93 8.34
C LYS A 67 -5.97 12.65 6.85
N ALA A 68 -6.38 13.60 6.01
CA ALA A 68 -6.10 13.53 4.59
C ALA A 68 -4.61 13.76 4.33
N ASP A 69 -3.92 12.76 3.78
CA ASP A 69 -2.57 12.89 3.24
C ASP A 69 -2.64 13.05 1.73
N ARG A 70 -2.25 14.24 1.27
CA ARG A 70 -2.29 14.60 -0.15
C ARG A 70 -1.18 13.92 -0.96
N ARG A 71 -0.09 13.49 -0.33
CA ARG A 71 1.06 12.84 -0.98
C ARG A 71 0.66 11.48 -1.57
N CYS A 72 -0.19 10.74 -0.86
CA CYS A 72 -0.72 9.45 -1.28
C CYS A 72 -2.21 9.47 -1.65
N CYS A 73 -2.86 10.63 -1.61
CA CYS A 73 -4.30 10.79 -1.90
C CYS A 73 -5.14 9.80 -1.08
N ALA A 74 -4.99 9.83 0.24
CA ALA A 74 -5.64 8.90 1.16
C ALA A 74 -6.02 9.60 2.47
N ASP A 75 -6.98 9.03 3.20
CA ASP A 75 -7.09 9.30 4.63
C ASP A 75 -6.18 8.33 5.37
N VAL A 76 -5.37 8.84 6.31
CA VAL A 76 -4.38 8.08 7.06
C VAL A 76 -4.51 8.35 8.55
N THR A 77 -4.29 7.33 9.37
CA THR A 77 -3.99 7.47 10.79
C THR A 77 -2.79 6.57 11.12
N ILE A 78 -2.00 6.97 12.11
CA ILE A 78 -0.76 6.29 12.50
C ILE A 78 -0.83 6.03 14.00
N THR A 79 -0.47 4.83 14.42
CA THR A 79 -0.40 4.43 15.82
C THR A 79 0.74 3.45 16.03
N ASN A 80 1.15 3.23 17.28
CA ASN A 80 2.12 2.19 17.61
C ASN A 80 1.40 0.95 18.11
N VAL A 81 1.79 -0.21 17.60
CA VAL A 81 1.35 -1.53 18.07
C VAL A 81 2.60 -2.32 18.41
N GLU A 82 2.79 -2.64 19.69
CA GLU A 82 4.00 -3.26 20.19
C GLU A 82 5.25 -2.46 19.78
N GLU A 83 6.15 -3.05 18.99
CA GLU A 83 7.41 -2.47 18.53
C GLU A 83 7.30 -1.89 17.11
N ALA A 84 6.09 -1.87 16.53
CA ALA A 84 5.84 -1.44 15.17
C ALA A 84 4.98 -0.17 15.07
N GLU A 85 5.33 0.71 14.13
CA GLU A 85 4.49 1.84 13.74
C GLU A 85 3.51 1.38 12.65
N LEU A 86 2.23 1.38 12.99
CA LEU A 86 1.14 0.96 12.12
C LEU A 86 0.54 2.17 11.41
N VAL A 87 0.66 2.18 10.09
CA VAL A 87 0.00 3.13 9.20
C VAL A 87 -1.29 2.51 8.70
N LEU A 88 -2.43 3.09 9.06
CA LEU A 88 -3.74 2.72 8.53
C LEU A 88 -4.12 3.68 7.41
N MET A 89 -4.54 3.14 6.26
CA MET A 89 -4.79 3.94 5.07
C MET A 89 -6.12 3.58 4.39
N LYS A 90 -6.86 4.59 3.93
CA LYS A 90 -8.02 4.46 3.05
C LYS A 90 -7.83 5.35 1.82
N PRO A 91 -7.58 4.79 0.62
CA PRO A 91 -7.43 5.57 -0.60
C PRO A 91 -8.64 6.48 -0.88
N ARG A 92 -8.40 7.73 -1.25
CA ARG A 92 -9.43 8.68 -1.69
C ARG A 92 -9.66 8.59 -3.20
N ARG A 93 -9.79 7.36 -3.71
CA ARG A 93 -9.92 7.06 -5.14
C ARG A 93 -10.96 5.97 -5.40
N LEU A 94 -11.27 5.75 -6.68
CA LEU A 94 -12.02 4.58 -7.13
C LEU A 94 -11.17 3.32 -7.02
N MET A 95 -11.83 2.19 -6.80
CA MET A 95 -11.22 0.89 -6.51
C MET A 95 -10.16 0.48 -7.54
N ASN A 96 -10.48 0.66 -8.84
CA ASN A 96 -9.60 0.30 -9.95
C ASN A 96 -8.25 1.04 -9.98
N ILE A 97 -8.13 2.16 -9.27
CA ILE A 97 -6.91 2.98 -9.20
C ILE A 97 -6.39 3.17 -7.77
N ASN A 98 -6.89 2.39 -6.80
CA ASN A 98 -6.38 2.40 -5.43
C ASN A 98 -4.87 2.10 -5.36
N GLY A 99 -4.36 1.27 -6.29
CA GLY A 99 -2.94 0.92 -6.36
C GLY A 99 -2.00 2.13 -6.51
N LEU A 100 -2.44 3.22 -7.15
CA LEU A 100 -1.65 4.46 -7.23
C LEU A 100 -1.46 5.09 -5.86
N SER A 101 -2.52 5.12 -5.05
CA SER A 101 -2.45 5.64 -3.68
C SER A 101 -1.56 4.78 -2.79
N VAL A 102 -1.66 3.45 -2.93
CA VAL A 102 -0.81 2.52 -2.15
C VAL A 102 0.66 2.67 -2.53
N ALA A 103 0.98 2.75 -3.83
CA ALA A 103 2.35 2.95 -4.30
C ALA A 103 2.94 4.28 -3.78
N SER A 104 2.17 5.38 -3.85
CA SER A 104 2.62 6.65 -3.29
C SER A 104 2.76 6.61 -1.77
N ALA A 105 1.94 5.83 -1.05
CA ALA A 105 2.10 5.62 0.38
C ALA A 105 3.39 4.85 0.69
N ALA A 106 3.72 3.80 -0.08
CA ALA A 106 4.96 3.05 0.07
C ALA A 106 6.20 3.97 -0.01
N GLU A 107 6.23 4.86 -1.01
CA GLU A 107 7.30 5.86 -1.13
C GLU A 107 7.26 6.91 0.00
N THR A 108 6.06 7.36 0.38
CA THR A 108 5.89 8.42 1.40
C THR A 108 6.29 7.96 2.80
N TYR A 109 6.09 6.68 3.10
CA TYR A 109 6.32 6.08 4.40
C TYR A 109 7.53 5.15 4.44
N ASP A 110 8.33 5.09 3.37
CA ASP A 110 9.56 4.28 3.28
C ASP A 110 9.31 2.79 3.59
N LEU A 111 8.39 2.18 2.84
CA LEU A 111 7.91 0.81 3.05
C LEU A 111 8.38 -0.12 1.92
N GLY A 112 8.82 -1.32 2.30
CA GLY A 112 8.96 -2.46 1.41
C GLY A 112 7.60 -3.04 1.02
N VAL A 113 7.57 -3.98 0.06
CA VAL A 113 6.32 -4.66 -0.34
C VAL A 113 5.84 -5.60 0.77
N GLU A 114 6.79 -6.18 1.49
CA GLU A 114 6.61 -7.04 2.66
C GLU A 114 5.94 -6.34 3.84
N ASP A 115 6.01 -5.00 3.89
CA ASP A 115 5.42 -4.18 4.95
C ASP A 115 3.96 -3.78 4.65
N ILE A 116 3.43 -4.17 3.48
CA ILE A 116 2.13 -3.69 2.98
C ILE A 116 1.10 -4.81 2.99
N TYR A 117 0.01 -4.56 3.72
CA TYR A 117 -1.15 -5.44 3.82
C TYR A 117 -2.36 -4.77 3.18
N LEU A 118 -2.96 -5.44 2.20
CA LEU A 118 -4.16 -4.97 1.52
C LEU A 118 -5.39 -5.70 2.05
N VAL A 119 -6.41 -4.95 2.45
CA VAL A 119 -7.70 -5.47 2.88
C VAL A 119 -8.74 -5.12 1.81
N HIS A 120 -9.33 -6.13 1.18
CA HIS A 120 -10.32 -5.96 0.12
C HIS A 120 -11.36 -7.10 0.11
N ASP A 121 -12.44 -6.94 -0.67
CA ASP A 121 -13.41 -8.01 -0.91
C ASP A 121 -12.89 -9.04 -1.89
N ASP A 122 -13.28 -10.30 -1.71
CA ASP A 122 -12.99 -11.40 -2.61
C ASP A 122 -14.33 -12.02 -3.05
N LEU A 123 -14.65 -11.91 -4.35
CA LEU A 123 -15.92 -12.39 -4.91
C LEU A 123 -15.99 -13.93 -4.95
N ASP A 124 -14.84 -14.60 -4.92
CA ASP A 124 -14.75 -16.05 -5.03
C ASP A 124 -14.90 -16.73 -3.65
N LYS A 125 -15.00 -15.96 -2.56
CA LYS A 125 -15.17 -16.47 -1.20
C LYS A 125 -16.62 -16.44 -0.73
N PRO A 126 -17.08 -17.49 -0.02
CA PRO A 126 -18.36 -17.44 0.68
C PRO A 126 -18.40 -16.29 1.69
N LEU A 127 -19.60 -15.74 1.91
CA LEU A 127 -19.81 -14.66 2.89
C LEU A 127 -19.29 -15.07 4.28
N GLY A 128 -18.60 -14.13 4.94
CA GLY A 128 -18.02 -14.34 6.27
C GLY A 128 -16.72 -15.16 6.28
N LYS A 129 -16.18 -15.55 5.11
CA LYS A 129 -14.86 -16.20 5.01
C LYS A 129 -13.80 -15.17 4.65
N MET A 130 -12.63 -15.29 5.30
CA MET A 130 -11.45 -14.48 5.03
C MET A 130 -10.23 -15.38 4.84
N ALA A 131 -9.24 -14.91 4.09
CA ALA A 131 -7.94 -15.57 3.94
C ALA A 131 -6.84 -14.52 3.86
N ILE A 132 -5.64 -14.89 4.27
CA ILE A 132 -4.42 -14.10 4.07
C ILE A 132 -3.66 -14.74 2.91
N LYS A 133 -3.29 -13.94 1.92
CA LYS A 133 -2.50 -14.37 0.75
C LYS A 133 -1.23 -13.52 0.69
N LEU A 134 -0.07 -14.16 0.51
CA LEU A 134 1.19 -13.46 0.24
C LEU A 134 1.38 -13.35 -1.27
N GLY A 135 1.36 -12.12 -1.78
CA GLY A 135 1.41 -11.86 -3.23
C GLY A 135 0.13 -12.23 -3.99
N GLY A 136 0.05 -11.74 -5.22
CA GLY A 136 -1.07 -11.96 -6.14
C GLY A 136 -1.66 -10.65 -6.67
N SER A 137 -1.98 -10.62 -7.97
CA SER A 137 -2.85 -9.60 -8.55
C SER A 137 -4.26 -10.19 -8.67
N ALA A 138 -5.30 -9.34 -8.67
CA ALA A 138 -6.73 -9.71 -8.71
C ALA A 138 -7.17 -10.45 -10.01
N ARG A 139 -6.26 -11.09 -10.74
CA ARG A 139 -6.58 -11.81 -11.99
C ARG A 139 -5.76 -13.06 -12.28
N TYR A 140 -4.99 -13.57 -11.31
CA TYR A 140 -4.32 -14.87 -11.45
C TYR A 140 -4.45 -15.66 -10.16
N GLU A 141 -5.54 -16.42 -10.05
CA GLU A 141 -5.50 -17.63 -9.23
C GLU A 141 -4.86 -18.72 -10.10
N GLY A 142 -3.58 -18.99 -9.86
CA GLY A 142 -2.99 -20.25 -10.27
C GLY A 142 -3.74 -21.36 -9.55
N LYS A 143 -4.68 -22.01 -10.23
CA LYS A 143 -5.16 -23.32 -9.81
C LYS A 143 -3.94 -24.22 -9.77
N ALA A 144 -3.55 -24.66 -8.57
CA ALA A 144 -2.71 -25.84 -8.45
C ALA A 144 -3.44 -26.98 -9.18
N PRO A 145 -2.78 -27.72 -10.10
CA PRO A 145 -3.33 -28.95 -10.61
C PRO A 145 -3.55 -29.88 -9.41
N VAL A 146 -4.76 -30.42 -9.33
CA VAL A 146 -5.03 -31.57 -8.47
C VAL A 146 -4.47 -32.78 -9.24
N GLU A 147 -3.26 -33.18 -8.87
CA GLU A 147 -2.66 -34.54 -8.81
C GLU A 147 -1.14 -34.44 -8.65
#